data_AF-A0A9D6LNA1-F1
#
_entry.id   AF-A0A9D6LNA1-F1
#
_cell.length_a   1.000
_cell.length_b   1.000
_cell.length_c   1.000
_cell.angle_alpha   90.00
_cell.angle_beta   90.00
_cell.angle_gamma   90.00
#
_symmetry.space_group_name_H-M   'P 1'
#
loop_
_entity.id
_entity.type
_entity.pdbx_description
1 polymer ?
#
loop_
_entity_poly.entity_id
_entity_poly.type
_entity_poly.pdbx_seq_one_letter_code
_entity_poly.pdbx_strand_id
1 'polypeptide(L)'
;MIPEVVGVIKEKRPNRTRKWHIPDKCPVCGSQVIREEEEAAHRCMGGLVCSAQRMGAILHFASRHAMDIQKLGDKLVAQLVEKDMIKTPADIYKLKHNDLAALERMAEKSAQNVVDEIEKSKDTSLARFLHALGIPQVGEATAQLLADHFGELDALMAASREQLEEIHGIGPTMAEDIYEFFHEKHNRNVIRDLLKAGIHWPKPTRVKKSSALTGKTFVLTGSLNTMTRDEAKSKLQELGA
;
A
#
# COMPACT_ATOMS: atom_id res chain seq x y z
N MET A 1 9.35 20.12 -1.67
CA MET A 1 8.68 20.58 -2.90
C MET A 1 9.53 20.12 -4.07
N ILE A 2 8.95 19.40 -5.04
CA ILE A 2 9.64 19.05 -6.28
C ILE A 2 9.40 20.20 -7.28
N PRO A 3 10.44 20.80 -7.89
CA PRO A 3 10.25 21.88 -8.87
C PRO A 3 9.48 21.40 -10.11
N GLU A 4 8.64 22.26 -10.66
CA GLU A 4 7.83 21.98 -11.85
C GLU A 4 8.30 22.80 -13.06
N VAL A 5 8.15 22.21 -14.25
CA VAL A 5 8.44 22.90 -15.51
C VAL A 5 7.18 23.66 -15.96
N VAL A 6 7.15 24.97 -15.74
CA VAL A 6 6.00 25.83 -16.11
C VAL A 6 5.86 25.98 -17.63
N GLY A 7 6.97 25.94 -18.36
CA GLY A 7 6.96 26.09 -19.82
C GLY A 7 8.35 26.18 -20.41
N VAL A 8 8.41 26.20 -21.74
CA VAL A 8 9.65 26.29 -22.51
C VAL A 8 9.78 27.68 -23.12
N ILE A 9 10.93 28.33 -22.93
CA ILE A 9 11.29 29.59 -23.60
C ILE A 9 11.79 29.24 -25.01
N LYS A 10 10.90 29.30 -26.00
CA LYS A 10 11.18 28.83 -27.37
C LYS A 10 12.25 29.67 -28.07
N GLU A 11 12.34 30.96 -27.74
CA GLU A 11 13.26 31.95 -28.31
C GLU A 11 14.73 31.63 -27.98
N LYS A 12 14.96 30.87 -26.89
CA LYS A 12 16.29 30.44 -26.45
C LYS A 12 16.60 28.98 -26.82
N ARG A 13 15.78 28.35 -27.67
CA ARG A 13 16.00 26.95 -28.07
C ARG A 13 17.28 26.82 -28.91
N PRO A 14 18.26 26.01 -28.48
CA PRO A 14 19.46 25.76 -29.30
C PRO A 14 19.13 25.03 -30.61
N ASN A 15 19.94 25.25 -31.64
CA ASN A 15 19.72 24.66 -32.98
C ASN A 15 19.78 23.12 -33.00
N ARG A 16 20.45 22.48 -32.06
CA ARG A 16 20.63 21.01 -32.01
C ARG A 16 19.93 20.41 -30.79
N THR A 17 18.60 20.41 -30.80
CA THR A 17 17.79 19.71 -29.78
C THR A 17 17.27 18.38 -30.31
N ARG A 18 17.04 17.42 -29.40
CA ARG A 18 16.45 16.11 -29.73
C ARG A 18 15.03 16.04 -29.20
N LYS A 19 14.13 15.43 -29.96
CA LYS A 19 12.78 15.13 -29.49
C LYS A 19 12.86 14.06 -28.39
N TRP A 20 12.21 14.31 -27.27
CA TRP A 20 12.11 13.33 -26.19
C TRP A 20 10.94 12.38 -26.48
N HIS A 21 11.14 11.12 -26.16
CA HIS A 21 10.16 10.05 -26.31
C HIS A 21 10.18 9.17 -25.06
N ILE A 22 9.02 8.63 -24.70
CA ILE A 22 8.92 7.61 -23.66
C ILE A 22 9.54 6.31 -24.22
N PRO A 23 10.36 5.59 -23.44
CA PRO A 23 10.95 4.36 -23.92
C PRO A 23 9.90 3.25 -24.03
N ASP A 24 9.93 2.49 -25.14
CA ASP A 24 9.04 1.34 -25.36
C ASP A 24 9.36 0.15 -24.41
N LYS A 25 10.53 0.19 -23.77
CA LYS A 25 11.01 -0.80 -22.80
C LYS A 25 11.35 -0.15 -21.48
N CYS A 26 11.01 -0.81 -20.39
CA CYS A 26 11.31 -0.36 -19.04
C CYS A 26 12.83 -0.27 -18.88
N PRO A 27 13.38 0.88 -18.43
CA PRO A 27 14.82 1.04 -18.26
C PRO A 27 15.39 0.21 -17.10
N VAL A 28 14.52 -0.38 -16.25
CA VAL A 28 14.91 -1.20 -15.09
C VAL A 28 14.91 -2.68 -15.44
N CYS A 29 13.82 -3.20 -16.03
CA CYS A 29 13.66 -4.64 -16.26
C CYS A 29 13.55 -5.05 -17.74
N GLY A 30 13.57 -4.09 -18.67
CA GLY A 30 13.46 -4.35 -20.11
C GLY A 30 12.08 -4.78 -20.60
N SER A 31 11.10 -4.94 -19.70
CA SER A 31 9.71 -5.30 -20.04
C SER A 31 9.02 -4.20 -20.87
N GLN A 32 7.97 -4.55 -21.59
CA GLN A 32 7.22 -3.60 -22.39
C GLN A 32 6.63 -2.47 -21.54
N VAL A 33 6.65 -1.25 -22.08
CA VAL A 33 5.95 -0.10 -21.53
C VAL A 33 4.68 0.13 -22.35
N ILE A 34 3.54 0.17 -21.67
CA ILE A 34 2.23 0.36 -22.29
C ILE A 34 1.56 1.60 -21.68
N ARG A 35 0.84 2.34 -22.51
CA ARG A 35 -0.15 3.32 -22.07
C ARG A 35 -1.50 2.77 -22.44
N GLU A 36 -2.34 2.54 -21.43
CA GLU A 36 -3.71 2.11 -21.66
C GLU A 36 -4.52 3.22 -22.35
N GLU A 37 -5.61 2.83 -23.02
CA GLU A 37 -6.50 3.81 -23.61
C GLU A 37 -7.07 4.72 -22.52
N GLU A 38 -7.16 6.02 -22.79
CA GLU A 38 -7.63 7.05 -21.85
C GLU A 38 -6.72 7.35 -20.65
N GLU A 39 -5.63 6.61 -20.46
CA GLU A 39 -4.67 6.83 -19.38
C GLU A 39 -3.54 7.80 -19.78
N ALA A 40 -3.19 8.72 -18.86
CA ALA A 40 -2.05 9.63 -19.07
C ALA A 40 -0.70 8.94 -18.82
N ALA A 41 -0.65 8.01 -17.86
CA ALA A 41 0.57 7.36 -17.40
C ALA A 41 0.95 6.19 -18.31
N HIS A 42 2.26 6.03 -18.54
CA HIS A 42 2.80 4.80 -19.13
C HIS A 42 3.31 3.90 -18.01
N ARG A 43 2.95 2.62 -18.05
CA ARG A 43 3.32 1.64 -17.03
C ARG A 43 4.19 0.54 -17.62
N CYS A 44 5.09 0.04 -16.79
CA CYS A 44 5.88 -1.14 -17.09
C CYS A 44 5.04 -2.40 -16.85
N MET A 45 5.00 -3.31 -17.81
CA MET A 45 4.25 -4.58 -17.71
C MET A 45 5.04 -5.71 -17.04
N GLY A 46 6.23 -5.40 -16.51
CA GLY A 46 7.12 -6.39 -15.90
C GLY A 46 6.64 -6.93 -14.55
N GLY A 47 5.62 -6.33 -13.93
CA GLY A 47 5.05 -6.80 -12.67
C GLY A 47 6.14 -7.10 -11.62
N LEU A 48 6.06 -8.30 -11.05
CA LEU A 48 6.98 -8.79 -10.03
C LEU A 48 8.42 -9.07 -10.54
N VAL A 49 8.63 -9.15 -11.86
CA VAL A 49 9.98 -9.27 -12.43
C VAL A 49 10.71 -7.93 -12.35
N CYS A 50 9.97 -6.82 -12.32
CA CYS A 50 10.55 -5.49 -12.23
C CYS A 50 10.98 -5.15 -10.79
N SER A 51 12.29 -5.07 -10.54
CA SER A 51 12.83 -4.69 -9.24
C SER A 51 12.28 -3.35 -8.71
N ALA A 52 12.06 -2.36 -9.60
CA ALA A 52 11.44 -1.09 -9.23
C ALA A 52 9.99 -1.23 -8.75
N GLN A 53 9.21 -2.16 -9.32
CA GLN A 53 7.85 -2.42 -8.86
C GLN A 53 7.84 -3.22 -7.57
N ARG A 54 8.73 -4.21 -7.41
CA ARG A 54 8.93 -4.90 -6.13
C ARG A 54 9.29 -3.91 -5.02
N MET A 55 10.25 -3.01 -5.27
CA MET A 55 10.65 -1.97 -4.33
C MET A 55 9.48 -1.05 -3.98
N GLY A 56 8.71 -0.60 -4.99
CA GLY A 56 7.51 0.22 -4.78
C GLY A 56 6.45 -0.47 -3.93
N ALA A 57 6.17 -1.75 -4.20
CA ALA A 57 5.20 -2.54 -3.43
C ALA A 57 5.63 -2.72 -1.97
N ILE A 58 6.92 -3.00 -1.73
CA ILE A 58 7.48 -3.16 -0.38
C ILE A 58 7.45 -1.82 0.39
N LEU A 59 7.82 -0.72 -0.27
CA LEU A 59 7.76 0.61 0.33
C LEU A 59 6.33 1.04 0.67
N HIS A 60 5.38 0.74 -0.22
CA HIS A 60 3.95 0.97 0.03
C HIS A 60 3.48 0.17 1.25
N PHE A 61 3.78 -1.13 1.28
CA PHE A 61 3.44 -2.01 2.39
C PHE A 61 3.99 -1.51 3.73
N ALA A 62 5.24 -1.05 3.75
CA ALA A 62 5.91 -0.54 4.95
C ALA A 62 5.47 0.88 5.34
N SER A 63 4.73 1.59 4.50
CA SER A 63 4.41 3.01 4.68
C SER A 63 3.58 3.28 5.94
N ARG A 64 3.60 4.54 6.40
CA ARG A 64 2.91 5.01 7.61
C ARG A 64 1.41 4.70 7.63
N HIS A 65 0.75 4.73 6.47
CA HIS A 65 -0.69 4.47 6.34
C HIS A 65 -1.03 2.98 6.11
N ALA A 66 -0.01 2.15 5.90
CA ALA A 66 -0.11 0.72 5.66
C ALA A 66 0.32 -0.08 6.92
N MET A 67 1.50 -0.69 6.94
CA MET A 67 1.97 -1.46 8.11
C MET A 67 2.85 -0.64 9.08
N ASP A 68 3.15 0.62 8.78
CA ASP A 68 3.92 1.55 9.62
C ASP A 68 5.27 1.00 10.14
N ILE A 69 6.09 0.51 9.21
CA ILE A 69 7.46 0.02 9.49
C ILE A 69 8.45 1.15 9.14
N GLN A 70 8.52 2.17 9.99
CA GLN A 70 9.17 3.45 9.71
C GLN A 70 10.68 3.37 9.39
N LYS A 71 11.39 2.40 9.96
CA LYS A 71 12.83 2.20 9.76
C LYS A 71 13.15 1.37 8.52
N LEU A 72 12.15 0.82 7.85
CA LEU A 72 12.30 0.14 6.56
C LEU A 72 12.21 1.14 5.40
N GLY A 73 13.19 2.06 5.34
CA GLY A 73 13.23 3.16 4.37
C GLY A 73 13.76 2.77 2.98
N ASP A 74 13.66 3.71 2.03
CA ASP A 74 14.05 3.61 0.62
C ASP A 74 15.41 2.93 0.39
N LYS A 75 16.47 3.38 1.08
CA LYS A 75 17.83 2.86 0.92
C LYS A 75 17.99 1.43 1.45
N LEU A 76 17.29 1.09 2.53
CA LEU A 76 17.35 -0.25 3.09
C LEU A 76 16.57 -1.22 2.21
N VAL A 77 15.36 -0.84 1.77
CA VAL A 77 14.57 -1.66 0.84
C VAL A 77 15.31 -1.87 -0.47
N ALA A 78 15.94 -0.84 -1.03
CA ALA A 78 16.77 -0.97 -2.23
C ALA A 78 17.87 -2.02 -2.05
N GLN A 79 18.65 -1.96 -0.96
CA GLN A 79 19.69 -2.96 -0.66
C GLN A 79 19.12 -4.38 -0.53
N LEU A 80 17.98 -4.54 0.16
CA LEU A 80 17.33 -5.84 0.37
C LEU A 80 16.81 -6.44 -0.95
N VAL A 81 16.24 -5.61 -1.83
CA VAL A 81 15.75 -6.04 -3.15
C VAL A 81 16.91 -6.34 -4.11
N GLU A 82 17.97 -5.53 -4.11
CA GLU A 82 19.16 -5.74 -4.95
C GLU A 82 19.92 -7.02 -4.57
N LYS A 83 19.96 -7.36 -3.28
CA LYS A 83 20.55 -8.60 -2.77
C LYS A 83 19.59 -9.79 -2.84
N ASP A 84 18.40 -9.63 -3.44
CA ASP A 84 17.32 -10.62 -3.52
C ASP A 84 16.91 -11.24 -2.15
N MET A 85 17.14 -10.50 -1.05
CA MET A 85 16.79 -10.91 0.31
C MET A 85 15.28 -10.86 0.56
N ILE A 86 14.59 -9.94 -0.14
CA ILE A 86 13.12 -9.83 -0.09
C ILE A 86 12.56 -9.74 -1.51
N LYS A 87 11.48 -10.49 -1.78
CA LYS A 87 10.80 -10.53 -3.09
C LYS A 87 9.33 -10.18 -2.96
N THR A 88 8.75 -10.47 -1.81
CA THR A 88 7.35 -10.20 -1.46
C THR A 88 7.29 -9.50 -0.10
N PRO A 89 6.18 -8.81 0.21
CA PRO A 89 5.99 -8.25 1.55
C PRO A 89 6.11 -9.28 2.69
N ALA A 90 5.75 -10.54 2.44
CA ALA A 90 5.89 -11.61 3.42
C ALA A 90 7.34 -11.90 3.82
N ASP A 91 8.32 -11.60 2.94
CA ASP A 91 9.73 -11.82 3.24
C ASP A 91 10.28 -10.82 4.26
N ILE A 92 9.64 -9.66 4.43
CA ILE A 92 9.99 -8.67 5.46
C ILE A 92 9.99 -9.33 6.84
N TYR A 93 8.98 -10.15 7.12
CA TYR A 93 8.81 -10.84 8.40
C TYR A 93 9.76 -12.02 8.62
N LYS A 94 10.62 -12.34 7.64
CA LYS A 94 11.67 -13.36 7.73
C LYS A 94 13.05 -12.75 8.01
N LEU A 95 13.18 -11.43 7.93
CA LEU A 95 14.45 -10.73 8.14
C LEU A 95 14.91 -10.90 9.58
N LYS A 96 16.17 -11.30 9.75
CA LYS A 96 16.79 -11.44 11.06
C LYS A 96 17.75 -10.29 11.33
N HIS A 97 17.91 -10.00 12.62
CA HIS A 97 18.86 -9.00 13.11
C HIS A 97 20.25 -9.13 12.46
N ASN A 98 20.83 -10.32 12.48
CA ASN A 98 22.20 -10.53 11.96
C ASN A 98 22.30 -10.28 10.45
N ASP A 99 21.26 -10.63 9.68
CA ASP A 99 21.23 -10.40 8.23
C ASP A 99 21.17 -8.90 7.93
N LEU A 100 20.42 -8.15 8.74
CA LEU A 100 20.31 -6.69 8.63
C LEU A 100 21.57 -5.97 9.10
N ALA A 101 22.20 -6.43 10.18
CA ALA A 101 23.43 -5.85 10.73
C ALA A 101 24.63 -6.03 9.79
N ALA A 102 24.59 -7.03 8.90
CA ALA A 102 25.62 -7.26 7.88
C ALA A 102 25.51 -6.32 6.66
N LEU A 103 24.45 -5.50 6.55
CA LEU A 103 24.24 -4.59 5.43
C LEU A 103 25.05 -3.30 5.57
N GLU A 104 25.31 -2.65 4.44
CA GLU A 104 26.03 -1.39 4.45
C GLU A 104 25.23 -0.31 5.19
N ARG A 105 25.93 0.43 6.06
CA ARG A 105 25.36 1.52 6.89
C ARG A 105 24.30 1.05 7.89
N MET A 106 24.27 -0.24 8.23
CA MET A 106 23.46 -0.79 9.31
C MET A 106 24.31 -1.07 10.54
N ALA A 107 24.07 -0.35 11.63
CA ALA A 107 24.62 -0.68 12.94
C ALA A 107 23.67 -1.63 13.68
N GLU A 108 24.18 -2.40 14.64
CA GLU A 108 23.42 -3.35 15.48
C GLU A 108 22.11 -2.75 16.00
N LYS A 109 22.17 -1.54 16.58
CA LYS A 109 20.99 -0.84 17.08
C LYS A 109 19.97 -0.52 15.99
N SER A 110 20.42 -0.18 14.78
CA SER A 110 19.52 0.10 13.65
C SER A 110 18.86 -1.17 13.14
N ALA A 111 19.60 -2.28 13.08
CA ALA A 111 19.06 -3.59 12.73
C ALA A 111 18.00 -4.02 13.73
N GLN A 112 18.26 -3.88 15.04
CA GLN A 112 17.29 -4.22 16.07
C GLN A 112 16.02 -3.37 15.98
N ASN A 113 16.14 -2.05 15.78
CA ASN A 113 14.96 -1.18 15.62
C ASN A 113 14.06 -1.62 14.46
N VAL A 114 14.64 -2.07 13.34
CA VAL A 114 13.87 -2.57 12.19
C VAL A 114 13.14 -3.86 12.57
N VAL A 115 13.81 -4.80 13.22
CA VAL A 115 13.17 -6.06 13.69
C VAL A 115 12.04 -5.77 14.66
N ASP A 116 12.24 -4.86 15.60
CA ASP A 116 11.22 -4.48 16.59
C ASP A 116 9.99 -3.85 15.93
N GLU A 117 10.18 -2.99 14.93
CA GLU A 117 9.07 -2.39 14.18
C GLU A 117 8.35 -3.40 13.28
N ILE A 118 9.07 -4.35 12.68
CA ILE A 118 8.47 -5.46 11.93
C ILE A 118 7.59 -6.29 12.86
N GLU A 119 8.08 -6.65 14.06
CA GLU A 119 7.30 -7.41 15.03
C GLU A 119 6.06 -6.64 15.49
N LYS A 120 6.23 -5.36 15.84
CA LYS A 120 5.12 -4.47 16.22
C LYS A 120 4.07 -4.36 15.12
N SER A 121 4.47 -4.29 13.85
CA SER A 121 3.55 -4.13 12.72
C SER A 121 2.59 -5.31 12.55
N LYS A 122 2.86 -6.47 13.16
CA LYS A 122 1.96 -7.62 13.08
C LYS A 122 0.61 -7.35 13.72
N ASP A 123 0.56 -6.49 14.73
CA ASP A 123 -0.69 -5.99 15.30
C ASP A 123 -1.16 -4.78 14.49
N THR A 124 -2.22 -4.95 13.70
CA THR A 124 -2.74 -3.94 12.76
C THR A 124 -4.27 -3.92 12.73
N SER A 125 -4.85 -3.20 11.78
CA SER A 125 -6.28 -3.27 11.46
C SER A 125 -6.50 -3.90 10.08
N LEU A 126 -7.69 -4.49 9.85
CA LEU A 126 -8.03 -5.06 8.54
C LEU A 126 -7.92 -4.00 7.43
N ALA A 127 -8.40 -2.78 7.66
CA ALA A 127 -8.32 -1.68 6.69
C ALA A 127 -6.87 -1.35 6.31
N ARG A 128 -5.96 -1.26 7.29
CA ARG A 128 -4.54 -1.00 7.04
C ARG A 128 -3.87 -2.15 6.31
N PHE A 129 -4.20 -3.39 6.69
CA PHE A 129 -3.72 -4.57 5.98
C PHE A 129 -4.17 -4.58 4.52
N LEU A 130 -5.45 -4.34 4.24
CA LEU A 130 -5.98 -4.26 2.88
C LEU A 130 -5.33 -3.14 2.06
N HIS A 131 -5.13 -1.97 2.68
CA HIS A 131 -4.42 -0.88 2.04
C HIS A 131 -2.96 -1.28 1.71
N ALA A 132 -2.28 -1.98 2.63
CA ALA A 132 -0.91 -2.42 2.47
C ALA A 132 -0.71 -3.42 1.32
N LEU A 133 -1.74 -4.20 0.97
CA LEU A 133 -1.69 -5.16 -0.14
C LEU A 133 -1.51 -4.49 -1.51
N GLY A 134 -1.80 -3.18 -1.64
CA GLY A 134 -1.60 -2.44 -2.88
C GLY A 134 -2.52 -2.90 -4.01
N ILE A 135 -3.76 -3.26 -3.68
CA ILE A 135 -4.78 -3.64 -4.66
C ILE A 135 -5.04 -2.43 -5.58
N PRO A 136 -5.09 -2.60 -6.91
CA PRO A 136 -5.37 -1.50 -7.83
C PRO A 136 -6.64 -0.74 -7.44
N GLN A 137 -6.62 0.59 -7.56
CA GLN A 137 -7.73 1.49 -7.20
C GLN A 137 -8.11 1.51 -5.69
N VAL A 138 -7.56 0.65 -4.85
CA VAL A 138 -7.89 0.60 -3.41
C VAL A 138 -6.97 1.51 -2.59
N GLY A 139 -7.42 2.74 -2.40
CA GLY A 139 -6.83 3.67 -1.44
C GLY A 139 -7.22 3.38 0.00
N GLU A 140 -6.71 4.19 0.94
CA GLU A 140 -6.95 4.05 2.39
C GLU A 140 -8.45 4.09 2.73
N ALA A 141 -9.22 4.99 2.09
CA ALA A 141 -10.65 5.11 2.29
C ALA A 141 -11.42 3.87 1.78
N THR A 142 -11.08 3.36 0.60
CA THR A 142 -11.69 2.15 0.04
C THR A 142 -11.36 0.92 0.88
N ALA A 143 -10.12 0.81 1.36
CA ALA A 143 -9.72 -0.27 2.25
C ALA A 143 -10.52 -0.26 3.56
N GLN A 144 -10.83 0.93 4.10
CA GLN A 144 -11.73 1.06 5.25
C GLN A 144 -13.16 0.62 4.91
N LEU A 145 -13.72 1.05 3.77
CA LEU A 145 -15.06 0.63 3.34
C LEU A 145 -15.17 -0.90 3.22
N LEU A 146 -14.17 -1.54 2.62
CA LEU A 146 -14.12 -2.99 2.48
C LEU A 146 -14.04 -3.68 3.85
N ALA A 147 -13.19 -3.17 4.75
CA ALA A 147 -13.06 -3.70 6.10
C ALA A 147 -14.37 -3.56 6.90
N ASP A 148 -15.05 -2.42 6.81
CA ASP A 148 -16.31 -2.15 7.51
C ASP A 148 -17.46 -2.99 6.96
N HIS A 149 -17.50 -3.19 5.64
CA HIS A 149 -18.55 -3.95 4.97
C HIS A 149 -18.44 -5.46 5.23
N PHE A 150 -17.24 -6.04 5.01
CA PHE A 150 -17.06 -7.49 5.11
C PHE A 150 -16.66 -7.96 6.51
N GLY A 151 -16.00 -7.12 7.30
CA GLY A 151 -15.56 -7.41 8.67
C GLY A 151 -14.41 -8.42 8.79
N GLU A 152 -14.41 -9.46 7.97
CA GLU A 152 -13.38 -10.51 7.95
C GLU A 152 -12.76 -10.64 6.55
N LEU A 153 -11.45 -10.91 6.51
CA LEU A 153 -10.71 -11.04 5.27
C LEU A 153 -11.21 -12.21 4.40
N ASP A 154 -11.54 -13.35 5.01
CA ASP A 154 -12.02 -14.52 4.27
C ASP A 154 -13.35 -14.24 3.55
N ALA A 155 -14.24 -13.45 4.17
CA ALA A 155 -15.49 -13.04 3.55
C ALA A 155 -15.25 -12.14 2.33
N LEU A 156 -14.33 -11.17 2.43
CA LEU A 156 -13.92 -10.33 1.30
C LEU A 156 -13.25 -11.16 0.19
N MET A 157 -12.36 -12.08 0.54
CA MET A 157 -11.64 -12.94 -0.42
C MET A 157 -12.55 -13.92 -1.18
N ALA A 158 -13.78 -14.14 -0.70
CA ALA A 158 -14.80 -14.97 -1.31
C ALA A 158 -15.91 -14.17 -2.00
N ALA A 159 -15.88 -12.83 -1.92
CA ALA A 159 -16.92 -11.97 -2.46
C ALA A 159 -16.99 -12.05 -3.99
N SER A 160 -18.21 -11.99 -4.53
CA SER A 160 -18.43 -11.82 -5.97
C SER A 160 -18.27 -10.36 -6.40
N ARG A 161 -18.15 -10.13 -7.71
CA ARG A 161 -18.07 -8.78 -8.29
C ARG A 161 -19.30 -7.95 -7.95
N GLU A 162 -20.47 -8.57 -8.02
CA GLU A 162 -21.76 -7.94 -7.70
C GLU A 162 -21.81 -7.50 -6.24
N GLN A 163 -21.32 -8.33 -5.31
CA GLN A 163 -21.26 -7.97 -3.88
C GLN A 163 -20.30 -6.82 -3.59
N LEU A 164 -19.24 -6.67 -4.40
CA LEU A 164 -18.32 -5.54 -4.30
C LEU A 164 -18.95 -4.25 -4.83
N GLU A 165 -19.70 -4.33 -5.93
CA GLU A 165 -20.42 -3.19 -6.52
C GLU A 165 -21.59 -2.68 -5.66
N GLU A 166 -22.15 -3.52 -4.78
CA GLU A 166 -23.17 -3.09 -3.81
C GLU A 166 -22.63 -2.06 -2.80
N ILE A 167 -21.31 -1.96 -2.64
CA ILE A 167 -20.67 -1.02 -1.71
C ILE A 167 -20.63 0.37 -2.35
N HIS A 168 -21.35 1.32 -1.75
CA HIS A 168 -21.35 2.70 -2.22
C HIS A 168 -19.93 3.29 -2.31
N GLY A 169 -19.52 3.68 -3.51
CA GLY A 169 -18.19 4.21 -3.81
C GLY A 169 -17.28 3.22 -4.55
N ILE A 170 -17.72 1.98 -4.73
CA ILE A 170 -17.03 0.98 -5.57
C ILE A 170 -17.79 0.84 -6.89
N GLY A 171 -17.12 1.20 -7.99
CA GLY A 171 -17.65 1.01 -9.35
C GLY A 171 -17.17 -0.31 -9.98
N PRO A 172 -17.69 -0.67 -11.16
CA PRO A 172 -17.43 -1.97 -11.80
C PRO A 172 -15.95 -2.24 -12.06
N THR A 173 -15.18 -1.23 -12.51
CA THR A 173 -13.73 -1.38 -12.74
C THR A 173 -12.98 -1.72 -11.45
N MET A 174 -13.32 -1.04 -10.35
CA MET A 174 -12.68 -1.28 -9.05
C MET A 174 -13.11 -2.63 -8.45
N ALA A 175 -14.38 -3.01 -8.64
CA ALA A 175 -14.87 -4.33 -8.23
C ALA A 175 -14.14 -5.45 -8.99
N GLU A 176 -13.89 -5.27 -10.29
CA GLU A 176 -13.10 -6.19 -11.10
C GLU A 176 -11.67 -6.30 -10.57
N ASP A 177 -10.97 -5.18 -10.37
CA ASP A 177 -9.60 -5.15 -9.85
C ASP A 177 -9.48 -5.87 -8.49
N ILE A 178 -10.42 -5.64 -7.58
CA ILE A 178 -10.47 -6.29 -6.27
C ILE A 178 -10.73 -7.79 -6.42
N TYR A 179 -11.71 -8.16 -7.25
CA TYR A 179 -12.07 -9.56 -7.49
C TYR A 179 -10.90 -10.34 -8.09
N GLU A 180 -10.29 -9.83 -9.16
CA GLU A 180 -9.14 -10.44 -9.83
C GLU A 180 -7.96 -10.56 -8.87
N PHE A 181 -7.66 -9.52 -8.10
CA PHE A 181 -6.58 -9.55 -7.11
C PHE A 181 -6.71 -10.74 -6.15
N PHE A 182 -7.91 -10.99 -5.61
CA PHE A 182 -8.13 -12.10 -4.67
C PHE A 182 -8.28 -13.47 -5.36
N HIS A 183 -8.56 -13.52 -6.66
CA HIS A 183 -8.62 -14.76 -7.44
C HIS A 183 -7.26 -15.17 -8.01
N GLU A 184 -6.30 -14.25 -8.04
CA GLU A 184 -4.93 -14.55 -8.44
C GLU A 184 -4.19 -15.41 -7.40
N LYS A 185 -3.70 -16.57 -7.86
CA LYS A 185 -3.07 -17.58 -6.99
C LYS A 185 -1.86 -17.02 -6.25
N HIS A 186 -1.07 -16.18 -6.92
CA HIS A 186 0.11 -15.57 -6.32
C HIS A 186 -0.25 -14.67 -5.13
N ASN A 187 -1.24 -13.77 -5.29
CA ASN A 187 -1.68 -12.85 -4.25
C ASN A 187 -2.22 -13.61 -3.03
N ARG A 188 -3.03 -14.65 -3.26
CA ARG A 188 -3.50 -15.55 -2.20
C ARG A 188 -2.36 -16.23 -1.43
N ASN A 189 -1.27 -16.58 -2.11
CA ASN A 189 -0.10 -17.15 -1.43
C ASN A 189 0.61 -16.11 -0.56
N VAL A 190 0.80 -14.89 -1.07
CA VAL A 190 1.41 -13.79 -0.28
C VAL A 190 0.58 -13.48 0.96
N ILE A 191 -0.75 -13.36 0.83
CA ILE A 191 -1.67 -13.16 1.97
C ILE A 191 -1.51 -14.29 2.99
N ARG A 192 -1.50 -15.55 2.54
CA ARG A 192 -1.33 -16.70 3.42
C ARG A 192 -0.01 -16.65 4.19
N ASP A 193 1.09 -16.29 3.51
CA ASP A 193 2.41 -16.24 4.12
C ASP A 193 2.53 -15.07 5.12
N LEU A 194 1.86 -13.94 4.84
CA LEU A 194 1.71 -12.81 5.76
C LEU A 194 0.93 -13.21 7.02
N LEU A 195 -0.19 -13.92 6.88
CA LEU A 195 -0.96 -14.43 8.03
C LEU A 195 -0.14 -15.45 8.84
N LYS A 196 0.59 -16.34 8.17
CA LYS A 196 1.50 -17.30 8.84
C LYS A 196 2.65 -16.62 9.59
N ALA A 197 3.07 -15.43 9.15
CA ALA A 197 4.08 -14.65 9.85
C ALA A 197 3.56 -14.04 11.18
N GLY A 198 2.25 -14.14 11.45
CA GLY A 198 1.62 -13.72 12.70
C GLY A 198 0.92 -12.37 12.62
N ILE A 199 0.71 -11.81 11.42
CA ILE A 199 -0.10 -10.60 11.27
C ILE A 199 -1.53 -10.90 11.69
N HIS A 200 -2.09 -10.01 12.51
CA HIS A 200 -3.43 -10.12 13.05
C HIS A 200 -4.04 -8.74 13.27
N TRP A 201 -5.35 -8.75 13.44
CA TRP A 201 -6.15 -7.58 13.78
C TRP A 201 -7.33 -8.00 14.64
N PRO A 202 -7.96 -7.08 15.38
CA PRO A 202 -9.15 -7.39 16.14
C PRO A 202 -10.24 -7.97 15.24
N LYS A 203 -10.89 -9.05 15.69
CA LYS A 203 -12.11 -9.52 15.03
C LYS A 203 -13.18 -8.43 15.13
N PRO A 204 -14.03 -8.25 14.10
CA PRO A 204 -15.11 -7.28 14.15
C PRO A 204 -15.99 -7.58 15.36
N THR A 205 -15.91 -6.72 16.38
CA THR A 205 -16.93 -6.66 17.41
C THR A 205 -18.18 -6.15 16.72
N ARG A 206 -19.28 -6.91 16.75
CA ARG A 206 -20.58 -6.44 16.22
C ARG A 206 -20.87 -5.06 16.83
N VAL A 207 -20.65 -4.00 16.07
CA VAL A 207 -20.99 -2.64 16.48
C VAL A 207 -22.50 -2.65 16.66
N LYS A 208 -22.97 -2.32 17.87
CA LYS A 208 -24.40 -2.15 18.13
C LYS A 208 -24.91 -1.09 17.15
N LYS A 209 -25.83 -1.48 16.25
CA LYS A 209 -26.45 -0.67 15.19
C LYS A 209 -27.23 0.58 15.66
N SER A 210 -26.99 1.09 16.87
CA SER A 210 -27.63 2.29 17.38
C SER A 210 -26.67 3.04 18.31
N SER A 211 -25.80 3.85 17.73
CA SER A 211 -25.09 4.90 18.47
C SER A 211 -25.80 6.23 18.23
N ALA A 212 -25.66 7.18 19.16
CA ALA A 212 -26.22 8.52 18.99
C ALA A 212 -25.63 9.29 17.80
N LEU A 213 -24.48 8.84 17.28
CA LEU A 213 -23.76 9.50 16.21
C LEU A 213 -24.02 8.88 14.83
N THR A 214 -24.84 7.82 14.75
CA THR A 214 -25.17 7.15 13.49
C THR A 214 -25.74 8.15 12.47
N GLY A 215 -25.08 8.30 11.32
CA GLY A 215 -25.52 9.18 10.22
C GLY A 215 -25.22 10.67 10.42
N LYS A 216 -24.25 11.02 11.27
CA LYS A 216 -23.84 12.40 11.54
C LYS A 216 -22.47 12.69 10.94
N THR A 217 -22.39 13.63 9.99
CA THR A 217 -21.11 14.08 9.45
C THR A 217 -20.40 15.04 10.40
N PHE A 218 -19.14 14.76 10.73
CA PHE A 218 -18.29 15.63 11.55
C PHE A 218 -17.15 16.24 10.73
N VAL A 219 -16.92 17.54 10.91
CA VAL A 219 -15.76 18.24 10.36
C VAL A 219 -14.84 18.59 11.52
N LEU A 220 -13.68 17.94 11.57
CA LEU A 220 -12.64 18.29 12.55
C LEU A 220 -11.91 19.56 12.07
N THR A 221 -11.91 20.61 12.88
CA THR A 221 -11.19 21.87 12.62
C THR A 221 -10.34 22.28 13.82
N GLY A 222 -9.16 22.86 13.57
CA GLY A 222 -8.22 23.26 14.62
C GLY A 222 -7.37 22.11 15.18
N SER A 223 -6.58 22.41 16.21
CA SER A 223 -5.76 21.44 16.95
C SER A 223 -6.52 20.87 18.15
N LEU A 224 -6.43 19.55 18.33
CA LEU A 224 -7.02 18.84 19.47
C LEU A 224 -5.97 18.67 20.58
N ASN A 225 -6.34 18.95 21.83
CA ASN A 225 -5.40 18.96 22.96
C ASN A 225 -5.04 17.57 23.49
N THR A 226 -5.91 16.57 23.27
CA THR A 226 -5.84 15.26 23.93
C THR A 226 -5.63 14.08 22.99
N MET A 227 -5.75 14.29 21.69
CA MET A 227 -5.59 13.25 20.67
C MET A 227 -5.22 13.86 19.32
N THR A 228 -4.62 13.06 18.45
CA THR A 228 -4.36 13.47 17.07
C THR A 228 -5.65 13.53 16.25
N ARG A 229 -5.62 14.23 15.12
CA ARG A 229 -6.76 14.28 14.19
C ARG A 229 -7.15 12.90 13.67
N ASP A 230 -6.16 12.03 13.46
CA ASP A 230 -6.37 10.65 13.00
C ASP A 230 -7.02 9.79 14.10
N GLU A 231 -6.58 9.93 15.35
CA GLU A 231 -7.20 9.27 16.50
C GLU A 231 -8.65 9.73 16.71
N ALA A 232 -8.93 11.04 16.56
CA ALA A 232 -10.28 11.57 16.66
C ALA A 232 -11.19 11.08 15.55
N LYS A 233 -10.68 10.99 14.31
CA LYS A 233 -11.39 10.41 13.18
C LYS A 233 -11.76 8.95 13.45
N SER A 234 -10.79 8.13 13.90
CA SER A 234 -11.02 6.71 14.23
C SER A 234 -12.10 6.54 15.29
N LYS A 235 -12.04 7.30 16.39
CA LYS A 235 -13.05 7.23 17.46
C LYS A 235 -14.46 7.64 17.01
N LEU A 236 -14.57 8.66 16.15
CA LEU A 236 -15.86 9.07 15.60
C LEU A 236 -16.46 7.96 14.73
N GLN A 237 -15.64 7.32 13.89
CA GLN A 237 -16.05 6.20 13.04
C GLN A 237 -16.45 4.97 13.85
N GLU A 238 -15.71 4.63 14.91
CA GLU A 238 -16.07 3.56 15.87
C GLU A 238 -17.43 3.82 16.55
N LEU A 239 -17.75 5.09 16.79
CA LEU A 239 -19.04 5.53 17.32
C LEU A 239 -20.10 5.70 16.23
N GLY A 240 -19.86 5.34 14.97
CA GLY A 240 -20.84 5.31 13.89
C GLY A 240 -21.10 6.65 13.16
N ALA A 241 -20.24 7.65 13.36
CA ALA A 241 -20.31 8.93 12.65
C ALA A 241 -20.01 8.82 11.15
#